data_AF-A0A3P7RAU8-F1
#
_entry.id   AF-A0A3P7RAU8-F1
#
_cell.length_a   1.000
_cell.length_b   1.000
_cell.length_c   1.000
_cell.angle_alpha   90.00
_cell.angle_beta   90.00
_cell.angle_gamma   90.00
#
_symmetry.space_group_name_H-M   'P 1'
#
loop_
_entity.id
_entity.type
_entity.pdbx_description
1 polymer ?
#
loop_
_entity_poly.entity_id
_entity_poly.type
_entity_poly.pdbx_seq_one_letter_code
_entity_poly.pdbx_strand_id
1 'polypeptide(L)'
;MVRPIYRPKWLIKHAACTFDIHKDLIGKGNFCQVYRGMYEREANDIVQVAIKICHGASVETVTEESKQARESMIHEAHLMSFYVHKNVIQVWPCTPK
;
A
#
# COMPACT_ATOMS: atom_id res chain seq x y z
N MET A 1 -4.28 31.02 11.85
CA MET A 1 -2.93 30.61 11.42
C MET A 1 -3.02 29.18 10.91
N VAL A 2 -2.82 28.94 9.61
CA VAL A 2 -2.94 27.59 9.03
C VAL A 2 -1.55 26.95 9.08
N ARG A 3 -1.37 25.90 9.89
CA ARG A 3 -0.10 25.19 10.05
C ARG A 3 -0.09 24.01 9.06
N PRO A 4 0.76 24.01 8.02
CA PRO A 4 0.77 22.92 7.04
C PRO A 4 1.22 21.61 7.71
N ILE A 5 0.52 20.52 7.39
CA ILE A 5 0.87 19.16 7.83
C ILE A 5 1.71 18.50 6.74
N TYR A 6 2.98 18.27 7.04
CA TYR A 6 3.90 17.64 6.09
C TYR A 6 3.66 16.14 6.00
N ARG A 7 3.83 15.57 4.79
CA ARG A 7 3.79 14.13 4.61
C ARG A 7 4.99 13.49 5.32
N PRO A 8 4.79 12.39 6.05
CA PRO A 8 5.88 11.72 6.73
C PRO A 8 6.83 11.05 5.73
N LYS A 9 8.12 10.96 6.09
CA LYS A 9 9.17 10.37 5.22
C LYS A 9 8.95 8.88 4.94
N TRP A 10 8.24 8.17 5.82
CA TRP A 10 7.92 6.75 5.65
C TRP A 10 6.79 6.48 4.65
N LEU A 11 6.11 7.52 4.17
CA LEU A 11 5.04 7.39 3.19
C LEU A 11 5.64 7.27 1.78
N ILE A 12 5.56 6.07 1.21
CA ILE A 12 6.10 5.75 -0.11
C ILE A 12 5.30 6.45 -1.20
N LYS A 13 6.00 6.94 -2.23
CA LYS A 13 5.38 7.46 -3.46
C LYS A 13 5.02 6.30 -4.38
N HIS A 14 3.85 6.34 -5.00
CA HIS A 14 3.44 5.34 -5.99
C HIS A 14 4.50 5.12 -7.09
N ALA A 15 5.18 6.19 -7.53
CA ALA A 15 6.22 6.13 -8.56
C ALA A 15 7.47 5.32 -8.17
N ALA A 16 7.69 5.06 -6.88
CA ALA A 16 8.79 4.22 -6.40
C ALA A 16 8.47 2.72 -6.48
N CYS A 17 7.23 2.35 -6.83
CA CYS A 17 6.79 0.96 -6.95
C CYS A 17 6.51 0.61 -8.42
N THR A 18 7.02 -0.53 -8.86
CA THR A 18 6.79 -1.07 -10.21
C THR A 18 6.21 -2.47 -10.15
N PHE A 19 5.15 -2.71 -10.94
CA PHE A 19 4.48 -4.01 -11.08
C PHE A 19 3.59 -4.02 -12.33
N ASP A 20 3.34 -5.20 -12.89
CA ASP A 20 2.41 -5.42 -14.00
C ASP A 20 1.08 -5.99 -13.48
N ILE A 21 -0.02 -5.27 -13.74
CA ILE A 21 -1.36 -5.60 -13.24
C ILE A 21 -1.90 -6.92 -13.82
N HIS A 22 -1.38 -7.38 -14.95
CA HIS A 22 -1.82 -8.61 -15.63
C HIS A 22 -0.91 -9.80 -15.34
N LYS A 23 0.38 -9.57 -15.09
CA LYS A 23 1.37 -10.64 -14.93
C LYS A 23 1.78 -10.92 -13.50
N ASP A 24 1.74 -9.92 -12.63
CA ASP A 24 2.28 -10.03 -11.29
C ASP A 24 1.23 -10.32 -10.21
N LEU A 25 0.00 -10.68 -10.57
CA LEU A 25 -1.02 -11.06 -9.60
C LEU A 25 -0.58 -12.33 -8.84
N ILE A 26 -0.38 -12.20 -7.53
CA ILE A 26 0.01 -13.32 -6.65
C ILE A 26 -1.08 -13.72 -5.67
N GLY A 27 -2.10 -12.87 -5.48
CA GLY A 27 -3.22 -13.18 -4.61
C GLY A 27 -4.43 -12.30 -4.87
N LYS A 28 -5.61 -12.85 -4.63
CA LYS A 28 -6.89 -12.13 -4.70
C LYS A 28 -7.71 -12.47 -3.47
N GLY A 29 -8.02 -11.47 -2.67
CA GLY A 29 -8.96 -11.55 -1.56
C GLY A 29 -10.30 -10.93 -1.94
N ASN A 30 -11.21 -10.89 -0.96
CA ASN A 30 -12.55 -10.34 -1.12
C ASN A 30 -12.54 -8.87 -1.57
N PHE A 31 -11.63 -8.06 -1.00
CA PHE A 31 -11.58 -6.62 -1.22
C PHE A 31 -10.24 -6.11 -1.76
N CYS A 32 -9.28 -6.99 -1.97
CA CYS A 32 -7.93 -6.59 -2.37
C CYS A 32 -7.32 -7.56 -3.37
N GLN A 33 -6.53 -7.02 -4.29
CA GLN A 33 -5.58 -7.79 -5.09
C GLN A 33 -4.18 -7.55 -4.55
N VAL A 34 -3.37 -8.60 -4.57
CA VAL A 34 -1.97 -8.55 -4.16
C VAL A 34 -1.12 -8.88 -5.37
N TYR A 35 -0.18 -8.00 -5.67
CA TYR A 35 0.75 -8.12 -6.79
C TYR A 35 2.16 -8.29 -6.27
N ARG A 36 2.98 -9.08 -6.96
CA ARG A 36 4.43 -9.00 -6.83
C ARG A 36 4.91 -7.69 -7.46
N GLY A 37 5.84 -7.01 -6.84
CA GLY A 37 6.42 -5.80 -7.40
C GLY A 37 7.82 -5.55 -6.89
N MET A 38 8.40 -4.47 -7.37
CA MET A 38 9.67 -3.93 -6.90
C MET A 38 9.43 -2.56 -6.28
N TYR A 39 10.11 -2.29 -5.17
CA TYR A 39 10.12 -1.01 -4.49
C TYR A 39 11.56 -0.47 -4.47
N GLU A 40 11.77 0.68 -5.11
CA GLU A 40 13.03 1.43 -5.07
C GLU A 40 13.01 2.42 -3.89
N ARG A 41 13.74 2.09 -2.83
CA ARG A 41 13.81 2.90 -1.59
C ARG A 41 14.71 4.11 -1.76
N GLU A 42 15.88 3.85 -2.32
CA GLU A 42 16.95 4.80 -2.61
C GLU A 42 17.60 4.40 -3.93
N ALA A 43 18.48 5.25 -4.46
CA ALA A 43 19.20 4.96 -5.69
C ALA A 43 19.95 3.62 -5.53
N ASN A 44 19.61 2.65 -6.39
CA ASN A 44 20.13 1.27 -6.40
C ASN A 44 19.70 0.37 -5.21
N ASP A 45 18.79 0.80 -4.33
CA ASP A 45 18.18 -0.08 -3.31
C ASP A 45 16.79 -0.53 -3.76
N ILE A 46 16.76 -1.66 -4.47
CA ILE A 46 15.54 -2.25 -5.02
C ILE A 46 15.19 -3.51 -4.23
N VAL A 47 14.00 -3.50 -3.63
CA VAL A 47 13.49 -4.61 -2.82
C VAL A 47 12.24 -5.19 -3.47
N GLN A 48 12.19 -6.51 -3.58
CA GLN A 48 10.99 -7.22 -4.01
C GLN A 48 9.92 -7.15 -2.90
N VAL A 49 8.71 -6.76 -3.27
CA VAL A 49 7.59 -6.51 -2.34
C VAL A 49 6.29 -7.15 -2.81
N ALA A 50 5.36 -7.33 -1.87
CA ALA A 50 3.96 -7.59 -2.16
C ALA A 50 3.17 -6.27 -2.09
N ILE A 51 2.50 -5.91 -3.18
CA ILE A 51 1.71 -4.67 -3.31
C ILE A 51 0.24 -5.03 -3.18
N LYS A 52 -0.37 -4.64 -2.07
CA LYS A 52 -1.80 -4.87 -1.79
C LYS A 52 -2.62 -3.64 -2.21
N ILE A 53 -3.59 -3.84 -3.10
CA ILE A 53 -4.42 -2.80 -3.69
C ILE A 53 -5.89 -3.11 -3.40
N CYS A 54 -6.63 -2.14 -2.85
CA CYS A 54 -8.05 -2.30 -2.57
C CYS A 54 -8.88 -2.18 -3.86
N HIS A 55 -9.90 -3.02 -4.01
CA HIS A 55 -10.88 -2.89 -5.09
C HIS A 55 -11.59 -1.53 -4.96
N GLY A 56 -11.89 -0.85 -6.08
CA GLY A 56 -12.60 0.43 -6.05
C GLY A 56 -11.74 1.64 -5.62
N ALA A 57 -10.41 1.55 -5.73
CA ALA A 57 -9.52 2.71 -5.57
C ALA A 57 -9.74 3.80 -6.66
N SER A 58 -10.52 3.51 -7.71
CA SER A 58 -10.99 4.49 -8.70
C SER A 58 -12.29 5.16 -8.24
N VAL A 59 -12.32 6.49 -8.33
CA VAL A 59 -13.28 7.43 -7.74
C VAL A 59 -14.77 7.17 -8.10
N GLU A 60 -15.05 6.34 -9.10
CA GLU A 60 -16.37 6.27 -9.75
C GLU A 60 -17.37 5.29 -9.11
N THR A 61 -16.95 4.39 -8.21
CA THR A 61 -17.87 3.46 -7.52
C THR A 61 -17.45 3.23 -6.07
N VAL A 62 -17.59 4.25 -5.22
CA VAL A 62 -17.34 4.13 -3.78
C VAL A 62 -18.59 3.57 -3.09
N THR A 63 -18.70 2.25 -2.98
CA THR A 63 -19.72 1.63 -2.13
C THR A 63 -19.30 1.71 -0.66
N GLU A 64 -20.24 1.54 0.27
CA GLU A 64 -19.95 1.59 1.71
C GLU A 64 -18.99 0.47 2.13
N GLU A 65 -19.12 -0.71 1.52
CA GLU A 65 -18.22 -1.85 1.73
C GLU A 65 -16.78 -1.53 1.28
N SER A 66 -16.65 -0.75 0.21
CA SER A 66 -15.34 -0.33 -0.32
C SER A 66 -14.65 0.67 0.62
N LYS A 67 -15.42 1.54 1.29
CA LYS A 67 -14.89 2.44 2.34
C LYS A 67 -14.42 1.64 3.55
N GLN A 68 -15.24 0.70 4.04
CA GLN A 68 -14.88 -0.15 5.18
C GLN A 68 -13.64 -0.99 4.87
N ALA A 69 -13.53 -1.54 3.66
CA ALA A 69 -12.33 -2.27 3.24
C ALA A 69 -11.08 -1.39 3.21
N ARG A 70 -11.21 -0.15 2.73
CA ARG A 70 -10.12 0.83 2.75
C ARG A 70 -9.70 1.20 4.17
N GLU A 71 -10.65 1.46 5.06
CA GLU A 71 -10.38 1.76 6.47
C GLU A 71 -9.71 0.58 7.16
N SER A 72 -10.19 -0.64 6.92
CA SER A 72 -9.57 -1.88 7.42
C SER A 72 -8.12 -2.03 6.93
N MET A 73 -7.84 -1.73 5.65
CA MET A 73 -6.48 -1.75 5.12
C MET A 73 -5.57 -0.70 5.79
N ILE A 74 -6.08 0.52 6.00
CA ILE A 74 -5.33 1.58 6.69
C ILE A 74 -5.07 1.17 8.15
N HIS A 75 -6.04 0.54 8.80
CA HIS A 75 -5.91 0.02 10.15
C HIS A 75 -4.84 -1.09 10.24
N GLU A 76 -4.83 -2.02 9.29
CA GLU A 76 -3.78 -3.05 9.17
C GLU A 76 -2.39 -2.43 9.02
N ALA A 77 -2.25 -1.44 8.12
CA ALA A 77 -0.99 -0.73 7.91
C ALA A 77 -0.54 0.05 9.16
N HIS A 78 -1.48 0.67 9.87
CA HIS A 78 -1.20 1.36 11.12
C HIS A 78 -0.72 0.40 12.20
N LEU A 79 -1.42 -0.71 12.41
CA LEU A 79 -1.04 -1.73 13.39
C LEU A 79 0.34 -2.31 13.07
N MET A 80 0.57 -2.68 11.80
CA MET A 80 1.86 -3.22 11.35
C MET A 80 3.01 -2.21 11.43
N SER A 81 2.73 -0.90 11.40
CA SER A 81 3.77 0.13 11.52
C SER A 81 4.51 0.12 12.86
N PHE A 82 3.92 -0.47 13.90
CA PHE A 82 4.54 -0.58 15.23
C PHE A 82 5.38 -1.85 15.40
N TYR A 83 5.29 -2.82 14.48
CA TYR A 83 5.97 -4.10 14.61
C TYR A 83 7.16 -4.21 13.67
N VAL A 84 8.35 -4.30 14.27
CA VAL A 84 9.60 -4.64 13.56
C VAL A 84 10.16 -5.90 14.22
N HIS A 85 9.78 -7.05 13.68
CA HIS A 85 10.19 -8.35 14.22
C HIS A 85 10.42 -9.35 13.09
N LYS A 86 11.41 -10.24 13.24
CA LYS A 86 11.80 -11.22 12.19
C LYS A 86 10.69 -12.15 11.71
N ASN A 87 9.68 -12.37 12.55
CA ASN A 87 8.53 -13.25 12.26
C ASN A 87 7.26 -12.45 11.88
N VAL A 88 7.37 -11.13 11.71
CA VAL A 88 6.25 -10.26 11.34
C VAL A 88 6.59 -9.56 10.04
N ILE A 89 5.63 -9.53 9.12
CA ILE A 89 5.81 -8.90 7.82
C ILE A 89 5.97 -7.39 8.03
N GLN A 90 7.03 -6.82 7.45
CA GLN A 90 7.20 -5.38 7.46
C GLN A 90 6.29 -4.75 6.39
N VAL A 91 5.54 -3.74 6.81
CA VAL A 91 4.60 -3.03 5.94
C VAL A 91 5.10 -1.60 5.72
N TRP A 92 5.00 -1.13 4.48
CA TRP A 92 5.31 0.24 4.12
C TRP A 92 4.06 0.92 3.52
N PRO A 93 3.53 1.97 4.15
CA PRO A 93 2.38 2.70 3.62
C PRO A 93 2.75 3.42 2.32
N CYS A 94 1.88 3.35 1.31
CA CYS A 94 2.05 4.02 0.03
C CYS A 94 0.92 5.04 -0.22
N THR A 95 1.24 6.13 -0.90
CA THR A 95 0.24 7.10 -1.36
C THR A 95 -0.68 6.48 -2.42
N PRO A 96 -1.99 6.76 -2.38
CA PRO A 96 -2.85 6.45 -3.52
C PRO A 96 -2.38 7.22 -4.77
N LYS A 97 -2.64 6.65 -5.96
CA LYS A 97 -2.52 7.35 -7.24
C LYS A 97 -3.48 8.52 -7.32
#